data_AF-A0A3A4WJ11-F1
#
_entry.id   AF-A0A3A4WJ11-F1
#
_cell.length_a   1.000
_cell.length_b   1.000
_cell.length_c   1.000
_cell.angle_alpha   90.00
_cell.angle_beta   90.00
_cell.angle_gamma   90.00
#
_symmetry.space_group_name_H-M   'P 1'
#
loop_
_entity.id
_entity.type
_entity.pdbx_description
1 polymer ?
#
loop_
_entity_poly.entity_id
_entity_poly.type
_entity_poly.pdbx_seq_one_letter_code
_entity_poly.pdbx_strand_id
1 'polypeptide(L)' 'MRKVVRKYKIKEQPKDFSFWQSKSYEERLDALEQIREEYNSWRYHAEQGFQRVYRIVKRK' A
#
# COMPACT_ATOMS: atom_id res chain seq x y z
N MET A 1 13.79 17.39 8.49
CA MET A 1 14.09 16.28 7.56
C MET A 1 14.72 16.84 6.29
N ARG A 2 15.85 16.31 5.81
CA ARG A 2 16.43 16.70 4.52
C ARG A 2 15.79 15.86 3.42
N LYS A 3 15.19 16.51 2.42
CA LYS A 3 14.58 15.85 1.26
C LYS A 3 15.71 15.40 0.32
N VAL A 4 16.05 14.11 0.35
CA VAL A 4 17.06 13.54 -0.55
C VAL A 4 16.39 13.18 -1.87
N VAL A 5 16.76 13.85 -2.95
CA VAL A 5 16.25 13.58 -4.30
C VAL A 5 17.38 13.00 -5.14
N ARG A 6 17.17 11.82 -5.72
CA ARG A 6 18.10 11.18 -6.65
C ARG A 6 17.61 11.39 -8.08
N LYS A 7 18.44 11.97 -8.94
CA LYS A 7 18.14 12.22 -10.35
C LYS A 7 18.68 11.07 -11.19
N TYR A 8 17.85 10.48 -12.05
CA TYR A 8 18.21 9.40 -12.96
C TYR A 8 17.83 9.79 -14.39
N LYS A 9 18.55 9.26 -15.39
CA LYS A 9 18.08 9.30 -16.78
C LYS A 9 16.90 8.35 -16.93
N ILE A 10 15.97 8.66 -17.85
CA ILE A 10 14.75 7.86 -18.09
C ILE A 10 15.06 6.37 -18.33
N LYS A 11 16.17 6.06 -19.01
CA LYS A 11 16.59 4.67 -19.31
C LYS A 11 17.34 3.98 -18.17
N GLU A 12 17.75 4.72 -17.15
CA GLU A 12 18.58 4.26 -16.02
C GLU A 12 17.80 4.30 -14.70
N GLN A 13 16.48 4.49 -14.76
CA GLN A 13 15.66 4.55 -13.56
C GLN A 13 15.75 3.20 -12.82
N PRO A 14 16.20 3.19 -11.56
CA PRO A 14 16.31 1.95 -10.80
C PRO A 14 14.92 1.38 -10.58
N LYS A 15 14.85 0.05 -10.47
CA LYS A 15 13.58 -0.63 -10.15
C LYS A 15 13.09 -0.15 -8.79
N ASP A 16 11.82 0.24 -8.72
CA ASP A 16 11.15 0.62 -7.47
C ASP A 16 11.26 -0.48 -6.40
N PHE A 17 11.43 -1.73 -6.82
CA PHE A 17 11.71 -2.86 -5.95
C PHE A 17 12.91 -2.63 -5.01
N SER A 18 14.04 -2.11 -5.53
CA SER A 18 15.24 -1.86 -4.71
C SER A 18 14.98 -0.78 -3.66
N PHE A 19 14.14 0.21 -3.99
CA PHE A 19 13.72 1.24 -3.05
C PHE A 19 12.87 0.64 -1.93
N TRP A 20 11.84 -0.13 -2.26
CA TRP A 20 10.97 -0.77 -1.26
C TRP A 20 11.70 -1.82 -0.41
N GLN A 21 12.67 -2.52 -0.98
CA GLN A 21 13.49 -3.47 -0.22
C GLN A 21 14.33 -2.79 0.87
N SER A 22 14.70 -1.52 0.68
CA SER A 22 15.43 -0.74 1.69
C SER A 22 14.55 -0.20 2.84
N LYS A 23 13.23 -0.31 2.73
CA LYS A 23 12.27 0.18 3.72
C LYS A 23 11.96 -0.85 4.79
N SER A 24 11.64 -0.37 5.99
CA SER A 24 11.16 -1.23 7.07
C SER A 24 9.84 -1.93 6.69
N TYR A 25 9.47 -2.98 7.43
CA TYR A 25 8.17 -3.63 7.24
C TYR A 25 7.00 -2.68 7.50
N GLU A 26 7.11 -1.85 8.55
CA GLU A 26 6.09 -0.87 8.94
C GLU A 26 5.86 0.18 7.85
N GLU A 27 6.93 0.80 7.33
CA GLU A 27 6.81 1.79 6.24
C GLU A 27 6.18 1.21 4.97
N ARG A 28 6.43 -0.09 4.69
CA ARG A 28 5.82 -0.76 3.54
C ARG A 28 4.34 -1.00 3.74
N LEU A 29 3.93 -1.41 4.95
CA LEU A 29 2.53 -1.63 5.28
C LEU A 29 1.75 -0.31 5.30
N ASP A 30 2.34 0.75 5.83
CA ASP A 30 1.73 2.09 5.86
C ASP A 30 1.51 2.63 4.43
N ALA A 31 2.53 2.52 3.56
CA ALA A 31 2.38 2.90 2.16
C ALA A 31 1.33 2.06 1.42
N LEU A 32 1.24 0.77 1.72
CA LEU A 32 0.21 -0.11 1.15
C LEU A 32 -1.20 0.32 1.59
N GLU A 33 -1.38 0.67 2.87
CA GLU A 33 -2.67 1.10 3.40
C GLU A 33 -3.11 2.44 2.78
N GLN A 34 -2.20 3.40 2.62
CA GLN A 34 -2.49 4.65 1.92
C GLN A 34 -2.99 4.40 0.48
N ILE A 35 -2.31 3.52 -0.26
CA ILE A 35 -2.75 3.14 -1.62
C ILE A 35 -4.13 2.47 -1.60
N ARG A 36 -4.38 1.61 -0.60
CA ARG A 36 -5.67 0.92 -0.44
C ARG A 36 -6.79 1.92 -0.19
N GLU A 37 -6.59 2.89 0.70
CA GLU A 37 -7.55 3.95 1.01
C GLU A 37 -7.83 4.84 -0.20
N GLU A 38 -6.79 5.32 -0.89
CA GLU A 38 -6.92 6.15 -2.10
C GLU A 38 -7.70 5.42 -3.20
N TYR A 39 -7.35 4.16 -3.46
CA TYR A 39 -8.05 3.36 -4.47
C TYR A 39 -9.52 3.14 -4.11
N ASN A 40 -9.80 2.82 -2.85
CA ASN A 40 -11.17 2.56 -2.40
C ASN A 40 -12.04 3.81 -2.44
N SER A 41 -11.50 4.95 -1.99
CA SER A 41 -12.12 6.27 -2.10
C SER A 41 -12.48 6.60 -3.55
N TRP A 42 -11.53 6.42 -4.46
CA TRP A 42 -11.72 6.73 -5.88
C TRP A 42 -12.68 5.77 -6.58
N ARG A 43 -12.54 4.45 -6.35
CA ARG A 43 -13.26 3.43 -7.11
C ARG A 43 -14.66 3.13 -6.57
N TYR A 44 -14.84 3.20 -5.26
CA TYR A 44 -16.06 2.76 -4.58
C TYR A 44 -16.79 3.89 -3.85
N HIS A 45 -16.22 5.10 -3.80
CA HIS A 45 -16.77 6.25 -3.06
C HIS A 45 -17.15 5.90 -1.62
N ALA A 46 -16.46 4.93 -1.02
CA ALA A 46 -16.74 4.39 0.29
C ALA A 46 -15.48 3.74 0.87
N GLU A 47 -15.29 3.90 2.18
CA GLU A 47 -14.26 3.16 2.90
C GLU A 47 -14.60 1.67 2.88
N GLN A 48 -13.64 0.85 2.43
CA GLN A 48 -13.76 -0.59 2.46
C GLN A 48 -13.64 -1.04 3.92
N GLY A 49 -14.78 -1.14 4.60
CA GLY A 49 -14.87 -1.60 5.99
C GLY A 49 -14.23 -2.98 6.17
N PHE A 50 -13.88 -3.32 7.41
CA PHE A 50 -13.23 -4.59 7.72
C PHE A 50 -14.02 -5.78 7.16
N GLN A 51 -13.29 -6.70 6.50
CA GLN A 51 -13.89 -7.92 5.99
C GLN A 51 -14.48 -8.72 7.15
N ARG A 52 -15.81 -8.81 7.19
CA ARG A 52 -16.51 -9.48 8.28
C ARG A 52 -16.35 -10.99 8.14
N VAL A 53 -15.46 -11.56 8.95
CA VAL A 53 -15.33 -13.01 9.07
C VAL A 53 -16.44 -13.52 10.00
N TYR A 54 -17.47 -14.12 9.43
CA TYR A 54 -18.57 -14.72 10.18
C TYR A 54 -18.30 -16.20 10.44
N ARG A 55 -18.46 -16.64 11.69
CA ARG A 55 -18.49 -18.06 12.04
C ARG A 55 -19.93 -18.56 11.97
N ILE A 56 -20.20 -19.54 11.11
CA ILE A 56 -21.52 -20.19 11.03
C ILE A 56 -21.69 -21.09 12.26
N VAL A 57 -22.61 -20.74 13.15
CA VAL A 57 -22.85 -21.45 14.43
C VAL A 57 -23.87 -22.60 14.32
N LYS A 58 -24.67 -22.66 13.26
CA LYS A 58 -25.57 -23.78 12.98
C LYS A 58 -25.30 -24.33 11.57
N ARG A 59 -24.70 -25.51 11.52
CA ARG A 59 -24.76 -26.40 10.36
C ARG A 59 -25.86 -27.42 10.65
N LYS A 60 -26.89 -27.45 9.82
CA LYS A 60 -27.77 -28.62 9.70
C LYS A 60 -27.11 -29.64 8.80
#